data_AF-A0A961W5Y6-F1
#
_entry.id   AF-A0A961W5Y6-F1
#
_cell.length_a   1.000
_cell.length_b   1.000
_cell.length_c   1.000
_cell.angle_alpha   90.00
_cell.angle_beta   90.00
_cell.angle_gamma   90.00
#
_symmetry.space_group_name_H-M   'P 1'
#
loop_
_entity.id
_entity.type
_entity.pdbx_description
1 polymer ?
#
loop_
_entity_poly.entity_id
_entity_poly.type
_entity_poly.pdbx_seq_one_letter_code
_entity_poly.pdbx_strand_id
1 'polypeptide(L)' 'MIVLGLTGSIATGKSTTSRLFRAAGVPVHDADASVHALYAGRAVFPIEAAFPGVVREARVDRALLKARLAE' A
#
# COMPACT_ATOMS: atom_id res chain seq x y z
N MET A 1 14.64 -18.90 6.63
CA MET A 1 14.22 -17.55 7.04
C MET A 1 12.73 -17.58 7.33
N ILE A 2 12.28 -17.09 8.48
CA ILE A 2 10.85 -17.09 8.86
C ILE A 2 10.25 -15.75 8.43
N VAL A 3 9.08 -15.78 7.79
CA VAL A 3 8.32 -14.57 7.40
C VAL A 3 7.12 -14.43 8.34
N LEU A 4 7.01 -13.28 9.00
CA LEU A 4 5.97 -12.98 9.97
C LEU A 4 5.06 -11.85 9.47
N GLY A 5 3.75 -12.08 9.46
CA GLY A 5 2.76 -11.06 9.14
C GLY A 5 2.35 -10.26 10.37
N LEU A 6 2.62 -8.95 10.38
CA LEU A 6 2.15 -8.05 11.43
C LEU A 6 0.82 -7.39 11.00
N THR A 7 -0.27 -7.76 11.66
CA THR A 7 -1.63 -7.24 11.38
C THR A 7 -2.33 -6.72 12.65
N GLY A 8 -3.53 -6.16 12.49
CA GLY A 8 -4.34 -5.55 13.53
C GLY A 8 -5.31 -4.51 12.96
N SER A 9 -6.31 -4.09 13.74
CA SER A 9 -7.27 -3.06 13.34
C SER A 9 -6.66 -1.65 13.30
N ILE A 10 -7.45 -0.64 12.90
CA ILE A 10 -7.02 0.76 12.97
C ILE A 10 -6.70 1.12 14.42
N ALA A 11 -5.62 1.89 14.63
CA ALA A 11 -5.14 2.36 15.93
C ALA A 11 -4.71 1.29 16.97
N THR A 12 -4.50 0.02 16.57
CA THR A 12 -4.06 -1.04 17.50
C THR A 12 -2.54 -1.09 17.77
N GLY A 13 -1.77 -0.12 17.30
CA GLY A 13 -0.32 -0.04 17.55
C GLY A 13 0.59 -0.79 16.57
N LYS A 14 0.09 -1.31 15.43
CA LYS A 14 0.93 -1.96 14.38
C LYS A 14 2.18 -1.14 14.02
N SER A 15 2.04 0.15 13.75
CA SER A 15 3.17 1.01 13.38
C SER A 15 4.18 1.14 14.52
N THR A 16 3.73 1.08 15.78
CA THR A 16 4.61 1.05 16.94
C THR A 16 5.39 -0.26 17.00
N THR A 17 4.72 -1.40 16.89
CA THR A 17 5.37 -2.73 16.87
C THR A 17 6.36 -2.88 15.71
N SER A 18 5.98 -2.39 14.52
CA SER A 18 6.84 -2.33 13.33
C SER A 18 8.13 -1.54 13.59
N ARG A 19 8.07 -0.40 14.30
CA ARG A 19 9.26 0.35 14.71
C ARG A 19 10.12 -0.40 15.72
N LEU A 20 9.51 -1.11 16.67
CA LEU A 20 10.25 -1.93 17.64
C LEU A 20 11.03 -3.05 16.96
N PHE A 21 10.44 -3.72 15.96
CA PHE A 21 11.17 -4.72 15.16
C PHE A 21 12.38 -4.12 14.45
N ARG A 22 12.22 -2.96 13.80
CA ARG A 22 13.35 -2.26 13.17
C ARG A 22 14.44 -1.91 14.19
N ALA A 23 14.07 -1.41 15.37
CA ALA A 23 15.02 -1.07 16.44
C ALA A 23 15.77 -2.31 16.97
N ALA A 24 15.13 -3.48 16.94
CA ALA A 24 15.75 -4.77 17.27
C ALA A 24 16.58 -5.38 16.11
N GLY A 25 16.79 -4.65 15.00
CA GLY A 25 17.54 -5.13 13.85
C GLY A 25 16.78 -6.12 12.96
N VAL A 26 15.46 -6.31 13.17
CA VAL A 26 14.63 -7.16 12.33
C VAL A 26 14.23 -6.39 11.07
N PRO A 27 14.48 -6.93 9.85
CA PRO A 27 14.02 -6.32 8.61
C PRO A 27 12.50 -6.25 8.57
N VAL A 28 11.96 -5.07 8.23
CA VAL A 28 10.50 -4.86 8.16
C VAL A 28 10.10 -4.34 6.79
N HIS A 29 9.22 -5.09 6.14
CA HIS A 29 8.51 -4.67 4.94
C HIS A 29 7.17 -4.01 5.33
N ASP A 30 6.94 -2.79 4.86
CA ASP A 30 5.68 -2.06 5.06
C ASP A 30 4.83 -2.14 3.79
N ALA A 31 3.70 -2.84 3.88
CA ALA A 31 2.82 -3.07 2.73
C ALA A 31 2.14 -1.78 2.27
N ASP A 32 1.71 -0.91 3.20
CA ASP A 32 1.01 0.34 2.86
C ASP A 32 1.95 1.30 2.11
N ALA A 33 3.18 1.45 2.60
CA ALA A 33 4.20 2.26 1.94
C ALA A 33 4.56 1.70 0.55
N SER A 34 4.63 0.38 0.43
CA SER A 34 4.95 -0.29 -0.84
C SER A 34 3.84 -0.08 -1.88
N VAL A 35 2.57 -0.21 -1.48
CA VAL A 35 1.43 0.09 -2.36
C VAL A 35 1.40 1.56 -2.77
N HIS A 36 1.68 2.48 -1.84
CA HIS A 36 1.74 3.90 -2.15
C HIS A 36 2.81 4.22 -3.21
N ALA A 37 4.00 3.60 -3.11
CA ALA A 37 5.04 3.74 -4.13
C ALA A 37 4.61 3.14 -5.48
N LEU A 38 3.94 1.99 -5.47
CA LEU A 38 3.46 1.34 -6.69
C LEU A 38 2.42 2.19 -7.44
N TYR A 39 1.55 2.89 -6.72
CA TYR A 39 0.55 3.81 -7.29
C TYR A 39 1.14 5.02 -8.00
N ALA A 40 2.42 5.29 -7.83
CA ALA A 40 3.17 6.32 -8.55
C ALA A 40 4.19 5.74 -9.55
N GLY A 41 4.08 4.44 -9.86
CA GLY A 41 5.02 3.78 -10.74
C GLY A 41 4.41 2.57 -11.41
N ARG A 42 4.95 1.39 -11.10
CA ARG A 42 4.67 0.16 -11.86
C ARG A 42 3.20 -0.26 -11.89
N ALA A 43 2.38 0.17 -10.92
CA ALA A 43 0.96 -0.17 -10.90
C ALA A 43 0.09 0.81 -11.70
N VAL A 44 0.61 1.96 -12.14
CA VAL A 44 -0.16 2.98 -12.87
C VAL A 44 -0.77 2.40 -14.16
N PHE A 45 0.05 1.82 -15.03
CA PHE A 45 -0.43 1.28 -16.30
C PHE A 45 -1.38 0.08 -16.12
N PRO A 46 -1.05 -0.95 -15.30
CA PRO A 46 -1.96 -2.06 -15.06
C PRO A 46 -3.30 -1.63 -14.45
N ILE A 47 -3.29 -0.68 -13.52
CA ILE A 47 -4.52 -0.20 -12.87
C ILE A 47 -5.37 0.61 -13.84
N GLU A 48 -4.79 1.49 -14.66
CA GLU A 48 -5.53 2.22 -15.69
C GLU A 48 -6.13 1.28 -16.73
N ALA A 49 -5.40 0.24 -17.14
CA ALA A 49 -5.92 -0.75 -18.08
C ALA A 49 -7.11 -1.55 -17.52
N ALA A 50 -7.06 -1.91 -16.23
CA ALA A 50 -8.14 -2.64 -15.56
C ALA A 50 -9.33 -1.74 -15.20
N PHE A 51 -9.07 -0.48 -14.84
CA PHE A 51 -10.06 0.50 -14.41
C PHE A 51 -9.84 1.82 -15.17
N PRO A 52 -10.32 1.94 -16.43
CA PRO A 52 -10.07 3.13 -17.23
C PRO A 52 -10.62 4.40 -16.57
N GLY A 53 -9.79 5.45 -16.59
CA GLY A 53 -10.08 6.79 -16.09
C GLY A 53 -9.71 7.04 -14.62
N VAL A 54 -8.90 6.18 -13.98
CA VAL A 54 -8.52 6.34 -12.56
C VAL A 54 -7.12 6.92 -12.34
N VAL A 55 -6.36 7.18 -13.41
CA VAL A 55 -5.04 7.80 -13.33
C VAL A 55 -5.10 9.31 -13.60
N ARG A 56 -4.40 10.09 -12.77
CA ARG A 56 -4.17 11.54 -12.97
C ARG A 56 -2.69 11.84 -12.79
N GLU A 57 -2.13 12.68 -13.65
CA GLU A 57 -0.72 13.12 -13.56
C GLU A 57 0.26 11.94 -13.43
N ALA A 58 0.02 10.87 -14.19
CA ALA A 58 0.80 9.62 -14.14
C ALA A 58 0.82 8.92 -12.77
N ARG A 59 -0.18 9.15 -11.92
CA ARG A 59 -0.39 8.45 -10.64
C ARG A 59 -1.82 7.95 -10.51
N VAL A 60 -2.00 6.85 -9.78
CA VAL A 60 -3.34 6.33 -9.46
C VAL A 60 -4.05 7.29 -8.50
N ASP A 61 -5.21 7.81 -8.91
CA ASP A 61 -6.11 8.57 -8.05
C ASP A 61 -6.96 7.58 -7.23
N ARG A 62 -6.66 7.50 -5.94
CA ARG A 62 -7.34 6.57 -5.02
C ARG A 62 -8.84 6.87 -4.87
N ALA A 63 -9.26 8.12 -5.02
CA ALA A 63 -10.67 8.47 -4.91
C ALA A 63 -11.43 7.99 -6.14
N LEU A 64 -10.87 8.20 -7.34
CA LEU A 64 -11.45 7.69 -8.58
C LEU A 64 -11.47 6.16 -8.60
N LEU A 65 -10.36 5.52 -8.24
CA LEU A 65 -10.31 4.06 -8.16
C LEU A 65 -11.35 3.51 -7.17
N LYS A 66 -11.49 4.13 -5.99
CA LYS A 66 -12.52 3.73 -5.02
C LYS A 66 -13.93 3.88 -5.58
N ALA A 67 -14.22 4.98 -6.28
CA ALA A 67 -15.53 5.19 -6.90
C ALA A 67 -15.83 4.13 -7.96
N ARG A 68 -14.86 3.83 -8.84
CA ARG A 68 -15.00 2.82 -9.90
C ARG A 68 -15.14 1.39 -9.39
N LEU A 69 -14.59 1.07 -8.22
CA LEU A 69 -14.76 -0.22 -7.57
C LEU A 69 -16.11 -0.39 -6.84
N ALA A 70 -16.87 0.70 -6.65
CA ALA A 70 -18.17 0.68 -5.99
C ALA A 70 -19.35 0.62 -6.98
N GLU A 71 -19.07 0.70 -8.28
CA GLU A 71 -20.00 0.45 -9.40
C GLU A 71 -20.18 -1.06 -9.63
#